data_AF-A0A366LNR0-F1
#
_entry.id   AF-A0A366LNR0-F1
#
_cell.length_a   1.000
_cell.length_b   1.000
_cell.length_c   1.000
_cell.angle_alpha   90.00
_cell.angle_beta   90.00
_cell.angle_gamma   90.00
#
_symmetry.space_group_name_H-M   'P 1'
#
loop_
_entity.id
_entity.type
_entity.pdbx_description
1 polymer ?
#
loop_
_entity_poly.entity_id
_entity_poly.type
_entity_poly.pdbx_seq_one_letter_code
_entity_poly.pdbx_strand_id
1 'polypeptide(L)'
;MGDWFAARIVDSGRLPLFCFFAALILAFVFTRINVRLIRARVRWWFSNVSVGDVHVHHVVFGVVLMLFGGVSGLVVAEGSEGWHAVTAAVFGVGAALVLDEFALILHLRDVYWSEEGRASVDAVFVAVAVTGMLLIGLRPLAWELPEPLSALPLSSEPFFAPGVLVANLLLAVATLLKGKIWTGLAGLFVPVLLIVGAVRLARPASPWARWFFAPGSRRPRPGKMARALRREQRWRHPVIRAKIAVQEFVSGRHDLPSPRRIKRH
;
A
#
# COMPACT_ATOMS: atom_id res chain seq x y z
N MET A 1 15.06 13.20 -23.21
CA MET A 1 14.64 12.44 -22.00
C MET A 1 15.63 12.60 -20.84
N GLY A 2 16.94 12.64 -21.08
CA GLY A 2 17.96 12.86 -20.04
C GLY A 2 17.78 14.17 -19.25
N ASP A 3 17.52 15.28 -19.93
CA ASP A 3 17.41 16.60 -19.28
C ASP A 3 16.23 16.72 -18.32
N TRP A 4 15.11 16.05 -18.61
CA TRP A 4 13.95 16.01 -17.71
C TRP A 4 14.22 15.16 -16.47
N PHE A 5 14.89 14.01 -16.66
CA PHE A 5 15.25 13.12 -15.56
C PHE A 5 16.26 13.79 -14.60
N ALA A 6 17.27 14.46 -15.16
CA ALA A 6 18.22 15.25 -14.38
C ALA A 6 17.49 16.35 -13.59
N ALA A 7 16.73 17.21 -14.27
CA ALA A 7 16.08 18.37 -13.64
C ALA A 7 14.99 18.05 -12.61
N ARG A 8 14.28 16.92 -12.75
CA ARG A 8 13.14 16.58 -11.88
C ARG A 8 13.43 15.51 -10.84
N ILE A 9 14.46 14.68 -11.03
CA ILE A 9 14.74 13.55 -10.13
C ILE A 9 16.09 13.72 -9.43
N VAL A 10 17.14 14.04 -10.19
CA VAL A 10 18.48 14.26 -9.62
C VAL A 10 18.52 15.62 -8.91
N ASP A 11 18.19 16.70 -9.61
CA ASP A 11 18.28 18.06 -9.06
C ASP A 11 17.24 18.35 -7.96
N SER A 12 16.22 17.51 -7.81
CA SER A 12 15.22 17.63 -6.75
C SER A 12 15.55 16.85 -5.48
N GLY A 13 16.70 16.16 -5.44
CA GLY A 13 17.13 15.30 -4.33
C GLY A 13 16.24 14.05 -4.14
N ARG A 14 15.48 13.66 -5.17
CA ARG A 14 14.54 12.53 -5.12
C ARG A 14 15.12 11.25 -5.70
N LEU A 15 16.37 11.27 -6.17
CA LEU A 15 17.01 10.11 -6.80
C LEU A 15 16.99 8.86 -5.90
N PRO A 16 17.29 8.92 -4.59
CA PRO A 16 17.22 7.73 -3.75
C PRO A 16 15.81 7.13 -3.65
N LEU A 17 14.79 7.98 -3.47
CA LEU A 17 13.41 7.54 -3.41
C LEU A 17 12.95 6.95 -4.75
N PHE A 18 13.42 7.50 -5.88
CA PHE A 18 13.10 6.99 -7.21
C PHE A 18 13.73 5.61 -7.43
N CYS A 19 15.00 5.45 -7.05
CA CYS A 19 15.71 4.17 -7.13
C CYS A 19 15.06 3.11 -6.24
N PHE A 20 14.64 3.45 -5.02
CA PHE A 20 13.82 2.58 -4.18
C PHE A 20 12.53 2.15 -4.89
N PHE A 21 11.78 3.12 -5.45
CA PHE A 21 10.50 2.85 -6.12
C PHE A 21 10.65 1.95 -7.34
N ALA A 22 11.63 2.23 -8.19
CA ALA A 22 11.93 1.43 -9.37
C ALA A 22 12.37 0.02 -8.99
N ALA A 23 13.29 -0.11 -8.03
CA ALA A 23 13.77 -1.40 -7.55
C ALA A 23 12.64 -2.23 -6.93
N LEU A 24 11.75 -1.62 -6.14
CA LEU A 24 10.58 -2.26 -5.56
C LEU A 24 9.65 -2.84 -6.64
N ILE A 25 9.30 -2.05 -7.65
CA ILE A 25 8.42 -2.50 -8.74
C ILE A 25 9.09 -3.61 -9.55
N LEU A 26 10.34 -3.42 -9.95
CA LEU A 26 11.07 -4.38 -10.79
C LEU A 26 11.25 -5.71 -10.06
N ALA A 27 11.67 -5.68 -8.79
CA ALA A 27 11.83 -6.89 -7.99
C ALA A 27 10.51 -7.63 -7.79
N PHE A 28 9.41 -6.92 -7.50
CA PHE A 28 8.10 -7.54 -7.33
C PHE A 28 7.57 -8.16 -8.62
N VAL A 29 7.69 -7.46 -9.75
CA VAL A 29 7.29 -8.01 -11.06
C VAL A 29 8.16 -9.22 -11.40
N PHE A 30 9.47 -9.15 -11.13
CA PHE A 30 10.39 -10.25 -11.36
C PHE A 30 10.03 -11.49 -10.53
N THR A 31 9.74 -11.34 -9.23
CA THR A 31 9.37 -12.49 -8.37
C THR A 31 8.05 -13.10 -8.82
N ARG A 32 7.08 -12.28 -9.22
CA ARG A 32 5.79 -12.76 -9.77
C ARG A 32 5.96 -13.50 -11.09
N ILE A 33 6.79 -13.01 -12.01
CA ILE A 33 7.13 -13.72 -13.24
C ILE A 33 7.82 -15.04 -12.92
N ASN A 34 8.77 -15.03 -11.99
CA ASN A 34 9.51 -16.22 -11.59
C ASN A 34 8.58 -17.32 -11.05
N VAL A 35 7.69 -16.98 -10.10
CA VAL A 35 6.71 -17.92 -9.55
C VAL A 35 5.78 -18.46 -10.64
N ARG A 36 5.39 -17.63 -11.62
CA ARG A 36 4.57 -18.08 -12.77
C ARG A 36 5.30 -19.09 -13.65
N LEU A 37 6.56 -18.83 -13.97
CA LEU A 37 7.38 -19.73 -14.80
C LEU A 37 7.62 -21.07 -14.10
N ILE A 38 7.87 -21.04 -12.78
CA ILE A 38 7.99 -22.26 -11.96
C ILE A 38 6.67 -23.06 -11.98
N ARG A 39 5.52 -22.41 -11.78
CA ARG A 39 4.21 -23.09 -11.85
C ARG A 39 3.90 -23.65 -13.24
N ALA A 40 4.35 -22.97 -14.30
CA ALA A 40 4.22 -23.43 -15.68
C ALA A 40 5.20 -24.56 -16.05
N ARG A 41 6.05 -25.03 -15.12
CA ARG A 41 7.09 -26.06 -15.34
C ARG A 41 8.06 -25.72 -16.48
N VAL A 42 8.26 -24.43 -16.75
CA VAL A 42 9.27 -23.98 -17.72
C VAL A 42 10.64 -24.07 -17.05
N ARG A 43 11.59 -24.77 -17.68
CA ARG A 43 12.98 -24.80 -17.19
C ARG A 43 13.58 -23.40 -17.36
N TRP A 44 13.72 -22.68 -16.26
CA TRP A 44 14.44 -21.40 -16.17
C TRP A 44 15.50 -21.46 -15.06
N TRP A 45 16.44 -20.51 -15.05
CA TRP A 45 17.65 -20.51 -14.21
C TRP A 45 17.39 -20.53 -12.68
N PHE A 46 16.32 -19.90 -12.21
CA PHE A 46 16.02 -19.81 -10.77
C PHE A 46 15.01 -20.89 -10.36
N SER A 47 15.47 -21.84 -9.54
CA SER A 47 14.65 -22.89 -8.90
C SER A 47 14.57 -22.64 -7.40
N ASN A 48 13.58 -23.24 -6.73
CA ASN A 48 13.42 -23.18 -5.28
C ASN A 48 14.73 -23.55 -4.55
N VAL A 49 15.16 -22.70 -3.63
CA VAL A 49 16.32 -22.96 -2.76
C VAL A 49 15.84 -23.72 -1.53
N SER A 50 16.12 -25.02 -1.48
CA SER A 50 15.94 -25.85 -0.29
C SER A 50 17.31 -26.20 0.28
N VAL A 51 17.54 -25.89 1.55
CA VAL A 51 18.72 -26.34 2.30
C VAL A 51 18.29 -27.49 3.18
N GLY A 52 18.56 -28.73 2.75
CA GLY A 52 18.03 -29.93 3.42
C GLY A 52 16.50 -29.98 3.38
N ASP A 53 15.87 -30.20 4.53
CA ASP A 53 14.40 -30.23 4.69
C ASP A 53 13.78 -28.83 4.91
N VAL A 54 14.58 -27.75 4.96
CA VAL A 54 14.10 -26.40 5.25
C VAL A 54 13.87 -25.62 3.95
N HIS A 55 12.60 -25.28 3.70
CA HIS A 55 12.22 -24.34 2.64
C HIS A 55 12.49 -22.91 3.07
N VAL A 56 13.57 -22.32 2.54
CA VAL A 56 13.89 -20.91 2.79
C VAL A 56 12.98 -20.05 1.93
N HIS A 57 12.04 -19.35 2.58
CA HIS A 57 11.19 -18.37 1.91
C HIS A 57 12.02 -17.15 1.53
N HIS A 58 11.74 -16.59 0.34
CA HIS A 58 12.50 -15.45 -0.15
C HIS A 58 12.31 -14.18 0.69
N VAL A 59 11.30 -14.16 1.57
CA VAL A 59 11.13 -13.18 2.66
C VAL A 59 12.40 -13.03 3.51
N VAL A 60 13.15 -14.11 3.76
CA VAL A 60 14.38 -14.07 4.57
C VAL A 60 15.46 -13.25 3.87
N PHE A 61 15.66 -13.46 2.56
CA PHE A 61 16.55 -12.62 1.76
C PHE A 61 16.05 -11.18 1.72
N GLY A 62 14.73 -10.98 1.66
CA GLY A 62 14.09 -9.67 1.75
C GLY A 62 14.48 -8.91 3.01
N VAL A 63 14.37 -9.55 4.18
CA VAL A 63 14.76 -8.97 5.47
C VAL A 63 16.25 -8.61 5.49
N VAL A 64 17.13 -9.51 5.02
CA VAL A 64 18.58 -9.25 4.96
C VAL A 64 18.89 -8.05 4.06
N LEU A 65 18.29 -7.97 2.87
CA LEU A 65 18.49 -6.84 1.96
C LEU A 65 17.92 -5.53 2.53
N MET A 66 16.78 -5.57 3.22
CA MET A 66 16.24 -4.38 3.91
C MET A 66 17.18 -3.91 5.02
N LEU A 67 17.71 -4.82 5.84
CA LEU A 67 18.66 -4.47 6.90
C LEU A 67 19.96 -3.91 6.30
N PHE A 68 20.51 -4.56 5.29
CA PHE A 68 21.73 -4.11 4.63
C PHE A 68 21.53 -2.75 3.95
N GLY A 69 20.52 -2.61 3.08
CA GLY A 69 20.24 -1.34 2.41
C GLY A 69 19.90 -0.21 3.38
N GLY A 70 19.10 -0.49 4.41
CA GLY A 70 18.72 0.49 5.43
C GLY A 70 19.91 0.95 6.26
N VAL A 71 20.69 0.02 6.83
CA VAL A 71 21.86 0.35 7.66
C VAL A 71 22.96 1.00 6.81
N SER A 72 23.27 0.48 5.63
CA SER A 72 24.23 1.12 4.73
C SER A 72 23.81 2.54 4.40
N GLY A 73 22.52 2.80 4.15
CA GLY A 73 22.00 4.15 3.91
C GLY A 73 22.27 5.16 5.04
N LEU A 74 22.36 4.70 6.29
CA LEU A 74 22.67 5.55 7.45
C LEU A 74 24.16 5.91 7.56
N VAL A 75 25.04 5.12 6.95
CA VAL A 75 26.50 5.30 7.02
C VAL A 75 27.04 6.04 5.78
N VAL A 76 26.24 6.17 4.72
CA VAL A 76 26.61 6.95 3.53
C VAL A 76 26.80 8.42 3.91
N ALA A 77 27.92 9.00 3.49
CA ALA A 77 28.27 10.39 3.76
C ALA A 77 27.29 11.37 3.10
N GLU A 78 27.01 12.47 3.80
CA GLU A 78 26.21 13.57 3.27
C GLU A 78 26.80 14.09 1.94
N GLY A 79 25.93 14.33 0.95
CA GLY A 79 26.32 14.75 -0.40
C GLY A 79 26.61 13.60 -1.36
N SER A 80 26.61 12.35 -0.92
CA SER A 80 26.83 11.18 -1.80
C SER A 80 25.54 10.58 -2.34
N GLU A 81 24.82 11.36 -3.15
CA GLU A 81 23.48 11.01 -3.65
C GLU A 81 23.46 9.67 -4.41
N GLY A 82 24.50 9.37 -5.18
CA GLY A 82 24.62 8.10 -5.90
C GLY A 82 24.66 6.88 -4.97
N TRP A 83 25.37 6.97 -3.84
CA TRP A 83 25.41 5.88 -2.86
C TRP A 83 24.10 5.74 -2.10
N HIS A 84 23.44 6.86 -1.76
CA HIS A 84 22.07 6.81 -1.22
C HIS A 84 21.09 6.16 -2.21
N ALA A 85 21.27 6.38 -3.52
CA ALA A 85 20.45 5.75 -4.53
C ALA A 85 20.64 4.23 -4.61
N VAL A 86 21.89 3.76 -4.49
CA VAL A 86 22.20 2.32 -4.43
C VAL A 86 21.61 1.68 -3.18
N THR A 87 21.82 2.26 -2.00
CA THR A 87 21.31 1.70 -0.74
C THR A 87 19.78 1.70 -0.71
N ALA A 88 19.14 2.74 -1.24
CA ALA A 88 17.69 2.80 -1.41
C ALA A 88 17.17 1.77 -2.42
N ALA A 89 17.87 1.51 -3.52
CA ALA A 89 17.52 0.43 -4.45
C ALA A 89 17.59 -0.94 -3.79
N VAL A 90 18.67 -1.23 -3.04
CA VAL A 90 18.83 -2.48 -2.30
C VAL A 90 17.70 -2.66 -1.27
N PHE A 91 17.38 -1.59 -0.53
CA PHE A 91 16.24 -1.58 0.38
C PHE A 91 14.91 -1.85 -0.36
N GLY A 92 14.73 -1.28 -1.56
CA GLY A 92 13.56 -1.50 -2.41
C GLY A 92 13.40 -2.95 -2.88
N VAL A 93 14.49 -3.60 -3.30
CA VAL A 93 14.49 -5.03 -3.62
C VAL A 93 14.10 -5.85 -2.40
N GLY A 94 14.69 -5.57 -1.24
CA GLY A 94 14.36 -6.27 0.00
C GLY A 94 12.89 -6.11 0.38
N ALA A 95 12.37 -4.89 0.31
CA ALA A 95 10.97 -4.59 0.58
C ALA A 95 10.01 -5.32 -0.38
N ALA A 96 10.34 -5.41 -1.66
CA ALA A 96 9.53 -6.15 -2.63
C ALA A 96 9.42 -7.64 -2.28
N LEU A 97 10.54 -8.28 -1.91
CA LEU A 97 10.57 -9.68 -1.49
C LEU A 97 9.75 -9.92 -0.21
N VAL A 98 9.82 -9.00 0.75
CA VAL A 98 9.02 -9.09 1.98
C VAL A 98 7.54 -8.90 1.70
N LEU A 99 7.18 -7.92 0.86
CA LEU A 99 5.79 -7.64 0.51
C LEU A 99 5.16 -8.75 -0.34
N ASP A 100 5.95 -9.50 -1.12
CA ASP A 100 5.46 -10.62 -1.92
C ASP A 100 4.87 -11.73 -1.04
N GLU A 101 5.44 -11.93 0.15
CA GLU A 101 4.99 -12.88 1.19
C GLU A 101 4.23 -12.21 2.34
N PHE A 102 3.71 -10.98 2.13
CA PHE A 102 3.00 -10.24 3.18
C PHE A 102 1.84 -11.03 3.80
N ALA A 103 1.13 -11.83 2.99
CA ALA A 103 0.06 -12.69 3.48
C ALA A 103 0.54 -13.66 4.58
N LEU A 104 1.72 -14.27 4.41
CA LEU A 104 2.32 -15.24 5.34
C LEU A 104 2.78 -14.55 6.63
N ILE A 105 3.32 -13.33 6.53
CA ILE A 105 3.75 -12.54 7.70
C ILE A 105 2.55 -12.12 8.55
N LEU A 106 1.45 -11.71 7.91
CA LEU A 106 0.27 -11.20 8.60
C LEU A 106 -0.57 -12.32 9.23
N HIS A 107 -0.63 -13.50 8.59
CA HIS A 107 -1.41 -14.64 9.04
C HIS A 107 -0.51 -15.87 9.21
N LEU A 108 0.10 -16.01 10.39
CA LEU A 108 1.06 -17.06 10.73
C LEU A 108 0.48 -18.49 10.87
N ARG A 109 -0.77 -18.73 10.45
CA ARG A 109 -1.38 -20.08 10.47
C ARG A 109 -1.67 -20.52 9.04
N ASP A 110 -0.97 -21.56 8.64
CA ASP A 110 -0.92 -22.26 7.34
C ASP A 110 -2.24 -22.94 6.90
N VAL A 111 -3.38 -22.43 7.38
CA VAL A 111 -4.69 -23.03 7.16
C VAL A 111 -5.66 -21.90 6.86
N TYR A 112 -6.02 -21.79 5.57
CA TYR A 112 -6.87 -20.78 4.92
C TYR A 112 -6.06 -19.55 4.42
N TRP A 113 -5.97 -19.27 3.12
CA TRP A 113 -7.04 -19.15 2.13
C TRP A 113 -6.48 -19.19 0.69
N SER A 114 -7.29 -19.58 -0.29
CA SER A 114 -7.11 -19.31 -1.73
C SER A 114 -7.10 -17.81 -2.12
N GLU A 115 -6.71 -16.94 -1.19
CA GLU A 115 -6.63 -15.47 -1.26
C GLU A 115 -5.20 -14.94 -1.06
N GLU A 116 -4.21 -15.79 -0.77
CA GLU A 116 -2.82 -15.40 -0.41
C GLU A 116 -2.18 -14.43 -1.40
N GLY A 117 -2.37 -14.62 -2.71
CA GLY A 117 -1.85 -13.70 -3.72
C GLY A 117 -2.49 -12.32 -3.70
N ARG A 118 -3.74 -12.18 -3.23
CA ARG A 118 -4.46 -10.89 -3.24
C ARG A 118 -3.97 -9.94 -2.16
N ALA A 119 -3.70 -10.46 -0.96
CA ALA A 119 -3.26 -9.65 0.17
C ALA A 119 -1.87 -9.04 -0.07
N SER A 120 -0.93 -9.83 -0.60
CA SER A 120 0.40 -9.36 -0.98
C SER A 120 0.34 -8.32 -2.11
N VAL A 121 -0.49 -8.55 -3.14
CA VAL A 121 -0.68 -7.56 -4.22
C VAL A 121 -1.29 -6.26 -3.69
N ASP A 122 -2.24 -6.34 -2.76
CA ASP A 122 -2.79 -5.15 -2.10
C ASP A 122 -1.74 -4.36 -1.33
N ALA A 123 -0.88 -5.05 -0.57
CA ALA A 123 0.20 -4.41 0.17
C ALA A 123 1.19 -3.69 -0.76
N VAL A 124 1.57 -4.31 -1.88
CA VAL A 124 2.45 -3.68 -2.87
C VAL A 124 1.78 -2.49 -3.56
N PHE A 125 0.49 -2.57 -3.91
CA PHE A 125 -0.22 -1.41 -4.47
C PHE A 125 -0.27 -0.23 -3.49
N VAL A 126 -0.44 -0.49 -2.19
CA VAL A 126 -0.35 0.55 -1.16
C VAL A 126 1.06 1.16 -1.13
N ALA A 127 2.11 0.33 -1.10
CA ALA A 127 3.50 0.80 -1.09
C ALA A 127 3.80 1.67 -2.33
N VAL A 128 3.45 1.17 -3.51
CA VAL A 128 3.62 1.89 -4.79
C VAL A 128 2.84 3.22 -4.79
N ALA A 129 1.58 3.22 -4.33
CA ALA A 129 0.79 4.45 -4.29
C ALA A 129 1.39 5.50 -3.34
N VAL A 130 1.81 5.07 -2.14
CA VAL A 130 2.42 5.94 -1.13
C VAL A 130 3.75 6.51 -1.62
N THR A 131 4.65 5.65 -2.08
CA THR A 131 5.95 6.08 -2.61
C THR A 131 5.79 6.95 -3.85
N GLY A 132 4.84 6.63 -4.74
CA GLY A 132 4.51 7.45 -5.91
C GLY A 132 4.03 8.86 -5.52
N MET A 133 3.17 8.97 -4.49
CA MET A 133 2.74 10.27 -3.96
C MET A 133 3.92 11.07 -3.37
N LEU A 134 4.82 10.42 -2.64
CA LEU A 134 6.04 11.05 -2.14
C LEU A 134 6.96 11.51 -3.29
N LEU A 135 7.09 10.73 -4.36
CA LEU A 135 7.92 11.06 -5.52
C LEU A 135 7.42 12.28 -6.30
N ILE A 136 6.10 12.47 -6.41
CA ILE A 136 5.56 13.69 -7.01
C ILE A 136 5.66 14.91 -6.06
N GLY A 137 6.09 14.70 -4.81
CA GLY A 137 6.35 15.75 -3.83
C GLY A 137 5.20 15.99 -2.86
N LEU A 138 4.16 15.15 -2.86
CA LEU A 138 3.11 15.25 -1.86
C LEU A 138 3.64 14.81 -0.51
N ARG A 139 3.46 15.67 0.49
CA ARG A 139 3.84 15.40 1.88
C ARG A 139 2.60 14.96 2.65
N PRO A 140 2.63 13.80 3.32
CA PRO A 140 1.51 13.41 4.17
C PRO A 140 1.39 14.40 5.33
N LEU A 141 0.15 14.73 5.71
CA LEU A 141 -0.15 15.66 6.80
C LEU A 141 0.44 17.06 6.61
N ALA A 142 0.60 17.49 5.35
CA ALA A 142 0.99 18.85 5.05
C ALA A 142 0.01 19.85 5.70
N TRP A 143 0.58 20.86 6.35
CA TRP A 143 -0.16 21.99 6.95
C TRP A 143 -0.02 23.27 6.11
N GLU A 144 0.85 23.23 5.10
CA GLU A 144 1.08 24.32 4.15
C GLU A 144 -0.20 24.61 3.37
N LEU A 145 -0.66 25.87 3.43
CA LEU A 145 -1.80 26.34 2.65
C LEU A 145 -1.33 26.76 1.25
N PRO A 146 -2.13 26.53 0.20
CA PRO A 146 -1.85 27.08 -1.11
C PRO A 146 -2.05 28.60 -1.13
N GLU A 147 -1.25 29.30 -1.93
CA GLU A 147 -1.48 30.72 -2.22
C GLU A 147 -2.87 30.95 -2.82
N PRO A 148 -3.63 32.00 -2.42
CA PRO A 148 -3.22 33.11 -1.53
C PRO A 148 -3.52 32.87 -0.04
N LEU A 149 -3.99 31.68 0.35
CA LEU A 149 -4.44 31.42 1.73
C LEU A 149 -3.28 31.42 2.73
N SER A 150 -2.07 31.10 2.28
CA SER A 150 -0.83 31.20 3.05
C SER A 150 -0.47 32.65 3.44
N ALA A 151 -0.92 33.66 2.69
CA ALA A 151 -0.68 35.07 3.00
C ALA A 151 -1.64 35.65 4.07
N LEU A 152 -2.62 34.87 4.53
CA LEU A 152 -3.54 35.29 5.58
C LEU A 152 -2.81 35.42 6.93
N PRO A 153 -3.05 36.46 7.75
CA PRO A 153 -2.41 36.60 9.06
C PRO A 153 -2.57 35.38 9.99
N LEU A 154 -3.68 34.65 9.84
CA LEU A 154 -3.97 33.43 10.59
C LEU A 154 -2.93 32.31 10.34
N SER A 155 -2.27 32.28 9.17
CA SER A 155 -1.27 31.26 8.82
C SER A 155 0.02 31.39 9.63
N SER A 156 0.34 32.60 10.10
CA SER A 156 1.51 32.90 10.96
C SER A 156 1.28 32.66 12.45
N GLU A 157 0.05 32.33 12.86
CA GLU A 157 -0.25 32.05 14.26
C GLU A 157 0.45 30.77 14.75
N PRO A 158 1.04 30.76 15.96
CA PRO A 158 1.84 29.64 16.45
C PRO A 158 1.04 28.34 16.61
N PHE A 159 -0.28 28.43 16.78
CA PHE A 159 -1.17 27.27 16.90
C PHE A 159 -1.80 26.83 15.58
N PHE A 160 -1.56 27.55 14.48
CA PHE A 160 -2.18 27.24 13.20
C PHE A 160 -1.74 25.87 12.67
N ALA A 161 -0.43 25.66 12.51
CA ALA A 161 0.11 24.40 11.98
C ALA A 161 -0.24 23.17 12.84
N PRO A 162 -0.07 23.20 14.18
CA PRO A 162 -0.55 22.11 15.05
C PRO A 162 -2.07 21.89 14.94
N GLY A 163 -2.85 22.97 14.87
CA GLY A 163 -4.31 22.90 14.72
C GLY A 163 -4.75 22.21 13.44
N VAL A 164 -4.14 22.57 12.30
CA VAL A 164 -4.38 21.93 10.99
C VAL A 164 -3.99 20.46 11.02
N LEU A 165 -2.83 20.14 11.61
CA LEU A 165 -2.38 18.76 11.75
C LEU A 165 -3.37 17.91 12.55
N VAL A 166 -3.81 18.39 13.71
CA VAL A 166 -4.81 17.72 14.55
C VAL A 166 -6.12 17.57 13.80
N ALA A 167 -6.60 18.61 13.11
CA ALA A 167 -7.82 18.55 12.31
C ALA A 167 -7.72 17.48 11.20
N ASN A 168 -6.61 17.44 10.47
CA ASN A 168 -6.36 16.42 9.44
C ASN A 168 -6.34 15.01 10.03
N LEU A 169 -5.70 14.80 11.18
CA LEU A 169 -5.68 13.51 11.87
C LEU A 169 -7.09 13.09 12.31
N LEU A 170 -7.88 14.00 12.87
CA LEU A 170 -9.26 13.72 13.25
C LEU A 170 -10.13 13.36 12.04
N LEU A 171 -9.96 14.06 10.92
CA LEU A 171 -10.66 13.74 9.67
C LEU A 171 -10.20 12.38 9.10
N ALA A 172 -8.91 12.06 9.18
CA ALA A 172 -8.37 10.75 8.80
C ALA A 172 -8.97 9.62 9.63
N VAL A 173 -8.96 9.75 10.96
CA VAL A 173 -9.59 8.79 11.88
C VAL A 173 -11.08 8.65 11.56
N ALA A 174 -11.82 9.76 11.40
CA ALA A 174 -13.23 9.71 11.04
C ALA A 174 -13.47 8.99 9.69
N THR A 175 -12.61 9.20 8.71
CA THR A 175 -12.70 8.56 7.38
C THR A 175 -12.40 7.06 7.46
N LEU A 176 -11.41 6.66 8.25
CA LEU A 176 -11.06 5.26 8.51
C LEU A 176 -12.15 4.53 9.29
N LEU A 177 -12.69 5.14 10.35
CA LEU A 177 -13.83 4.61 11.11
C LEU A 177 -15.08 4.42 10.25
N LYS A 178 -15.23 5.23 9.20
CA LYS A 178 -16.27 5.08 8.17
C LYS A 178 -15.98 3.96 7.16
N GLY A 179 -14.89 3.22 7.33
CA GLY A 179 -14.47 2.09 6.50
C GLY A 179 -13.81 2.49 5.18
N LYS A 180 -13.36 3.73 5.02
CA LYS A 180 -12.92 4.29 3.73
C LYS A 180 -11.40 4.33 3.59
N ILE A 181 -10.74 3.18 3.79
CA ILE A 181 -9.28 3.02 3.87
C ILE A 181 -8.53 3.79 2.76
N TRP A 182 -8.83 3.53 1.48
CA TRP A 182 -8.17 4.19 0.35
C TRP A 182 -8.31 5.71 0.33
N THR A 183 -9.51 6.23 0.61
CA THR A 183 -9.76 7.68 0.72
C THR A 183 -9.10 8.29 1.95
N GLY A 184 -8.98 7.54 3.04
CA GLY A 184 -8.24 7.97 4.22
C GLY A 184 -6.74 8.07 3.92
N LEU A 185 -6.18 7.03 3.30
CA LEU A 185 -4.76 7.00 2.91
C LEU A 185 -4.42 8.10 1.91
N ALA A 186 -5.15 8.20 0.79
CA ALA A 186 -4.95 9.27 -0.18
C ALA A 186 -5.22 10.67 0.42
N GLY A 187 -6.15 10.74 1.38
CA GLY A 187 -6.47 11.99 2.06
C GLY A 187 -5.39 12.50 3.01
N LEU A 188 -4.49 11.63 3.50
CA LEU A 188 -3.30 12.09 4.23
C LEU A 188 -2.42 12.98 3.36
N PHE A 189 -2.36 12.72 2.06
CA PHE A 189 -1.61 13.53 1.09
C PHE A 189 -2.46 14.67 0.51
N VAL A 190 -3.78 14.48 0.42
CA VAL A 190 -4.73 15.46 -0.15
C VAL A 190 -5.87 15.69 0.84
N PRO A 191 -5.75 16.66 1.77
CA PRO A 191 -6.71 16.87 2.86
C PRO A 191 -8.17 17.02 2.42
N VAL A 192 -8.42 17.56 1.22
CA VAL A 192 -9.76 17.66 0.62
C VAL A 192 -10.47 16.29 0.55
N LEU A 193 -9.73 15.21 0.29
CA LEU A 193 -10.30 13.85 0.26
C LEU A 193 -10.74 13.38 1.65
N LEU A 194 -10.10 13.86 2.72
CA LEU A 194 -10.52 13.57 4.10
C LEU A 194 -11.84 14.27 4.43
N ILE A 195 -12.03 15.51 3.98
CA ILE A 195 -13.31 16.23 4.14
C ILE A 195 -14.43 15.46 3.42
N VAL A 196 -14.20 15.08 2.16
CA VAL A 196 -15.15 14.28 1.37
C VAL A 196 -15.40 12.92 2.05
N GLY A 197 -14.35 12.30 2.57
CA GLY A 197 -14.39 11.04 3.31
C GLY A 197 -15.20 11.12 4.59
N ALA A 198 -15.05 12.20 5.35
CA ALA A 198 -15.73 12.46 6.60
C ALA A 198 -17.20 12.85 6.41
N VAL A 199 -17.53 13.67 5.42
CA VAL A 199 -18.91 14.14 5.14
C VAL A 199 -19.76 13.02 4.52
N ARG A 200 -19.22 12.25 3.58
CA ARG A 200 -19.98 11.18 2.90
C ARG A 200 -20.39 10.08 3.87
N LEU A 201 -21.53 9.42 3.60
CA LEU A 201 -22.03 8.29 4.38
C LEU A 201 -20.96 7.22 4.63
N ALA A 202 -20.99 6.62 5.83
CA ALA A 202 -20.12 5.53 6.22
C ALA A 202 -20.49 4.24 5.47
N ARG A 203 -19.52 3.33 5.34
CA ARG A 203 -19.79 1.99 4.80
C ARG A 203 -20.67 1.18 5.77
N PRO A 204 -21.60 0.35 5.28
CA PRO A 204 -22.54 -0.38 6.12
C PRO A 204 -21.86 -1.35 7.11
N ALA A 205 -20.72 -1.93 6.74
CA ALA A 205 -19.94 -2.82 7.61
C ALA A 205 -18.92 -2.09 8.52
N SER A 206 -18.85 -0.76 8.50
CA SER A 206 -17.84 -0.01 9.26
C SER A 206 -18.19 0.15 10.75
N PRO A 207 -17.19 0.33 11.64
CA PRO A 207 -17.44 0.67 13.05
C PRO A 207 -18.41 1.84 13.22
N TRP A 208 -18.25 2.90 12.40
CA TRP A 208 -19.13 4.06 12.41
C TRP A 208 -20.59 3.70 12.10
N ALA A 209 -20.83 2.81 11.13
CA ALA A 209 -22.19 2.38 10.82
C ALA A 209 -22.80 1.52 11.92
N ARG A 210 -22.00 0.67 12.58
CA ARG A 210 -22.46 -0.10 13.74
C ARG A 210 -22.84 0.81 14.92
N TRP A 211 -22.07 1.87 15.16
CA TRP A 211 -22.33 2.80 16.26
C TRP A 211 -23.46 3.80 16.02
N PHE A 212 -23.78 4.15 14.76
CA PHE A 212 -24.72 5.25 14.45
C PHE A 212 -25.87 4.91 13.50
N PHE A 213 -25.85 3.77 12.79
CA PHE A 213 -26.87 3.44 11.77
C PHE A 213 -27.54 2.10 12.01
N ALA A 214 -26.83 1.13 12.59
CA ALA A 214 -27.33 -0.22 12.80
C ALA A 214 -28.56 -0.23 13.73
N PRO A 215 -29.44 -1.24 13.62
CA PRO A 215 -30.63 -1.37 14.47
C PRO A 215 -30.31 -1.35 15.97
N GLY A 216 -29.18 -1.94 16.38
CA GLY A 216 -28.69 -1.92 17.77
C GLY A 216 -27.83 -0.71 18.16
N SER A 217 -27.82 0.36 17.36
CA SER A 217 -27.02 1.56 17.65
C SER A 217 -27.70 2.52 18.62
N ARG A 218 -26.93 3.44 19.24
CA ARG A 218 -27.47 4.49 20.13
C ARG A 218 -28.52 5.39 19.47
N ARG A 219 -28.48 5.53 18.13
CA ARG A 219 -29.42 6.34 17.34
C ARG A 219 -29.69 5.65 15.98
N PRO A 220 -30.56 4.62 15.92
CA PRO A 220 -30.78 3.84 14.71
C PRO A 220 -31.36 4.71 13.59
N ARG A 221 -30.84 4.53 12.37
CA ARG A 221 -31.25 5.30 11.17
C ARG A 221 -31.41 4.37 9.96
N PRO A 222 -32.52 3.61 9.87
CA PRO A 222 -32.70 2.58 8.85
C PRO A 222 -32.64 3.15 7.42
N GLY A 223 -33.18 4.34 7.18
CA GLY A 223 -33.12 5.00 5.88
C GLY A 223 -31.70 5.32 5.40
N LYS A 224 -30.79 5.70 6.32
CA LYS A 224 -29.36 5.94 5.99
C LYS A 224 -28.63 4.64 5.73
N MET A 225 -28.92 3.58 6.49
CA MET A 225 -28.37 2.24 6.30
C MET A 225 -28.77 1.66 4.93
N ALA A 226 -30.05 1.75 4.56
CA ALA A 226 -30.54 1.29 3.27
C ALA A 226 -29.90 2.05 2.09
N ARG A 227 -29.72 3.38 2.21
CA ARG A 227 -29.00 4.19 1.21
C ARG A 227 -27.52 3.78 1.11
N ALA A 228 -26.85 3.49 2.23
CA ALA A 228 -25.47 3.02 2.24
C ALA A 228 -25.33 1.67 1.54
N LEU A 229 -26.22 0.72 1.82
CA LEU A 229 -26.26 -0.61 1.16
C LEU A 229 -26.46 -0.51 -0.36
N ARG A 230 -27.45 0.28 -0.81
CA ARG A 230 -27.70 0.49 -2.25
C ARG A 230 -26.47 1.07 -2.96
N ARG A 231 -25.78 2.01 -2.32
CA ARG A 231 -24.56 2.63 -2.87
C ARG A 231 -23.41 1.63 -2.96
N GLU A 232 -23.23 0.81 -1.92
CA GLU A 232 -22.22 -0.26 -1.88
C GLU A 232 -22.42 -1.22 -3.05
N GLN A 233 -23.65 -1.65 -3.28
CA GLN A 233 -24.03 -2.54 -4.39
C GLN A 233 -23.78 -1.91 -5.77
N ARG A 234 -24.22 -0.66 -5.99
CA ARG A 234 -24.10 -0.01 -7.30
C ARG A 234 -22.66 0.31 -7.69
N TRP A 235 -21.85 0.82 -6.76
CA TRP A 235 -20.54 1.38 -7.10
C TRP A 235 -19.36 0.52 -6.66
N ARG A 236 -19.47 -0.18 -5.53
CA ARG A 236 -18.32 -0.89 -4.96
C ARG A 236 -18.18 -2.29 -5.51
N HIS A 237 -19.26 -3.05 -5.61
CA HIS A 237 -19.21 -4.40 -6.19
C HIS A 237 -18.55 -4.46 -7.58
N PRO A 238 -18.86 -3.57 -8.55
CA PRO A 238 -18.17 -3.60 -9.83
C PRO A 238 -16.68 -3.27 -9.70
N VAL A 239 -16.32 -2.28 -8.87
CA VAL A 239 -14.90 -1.93 -8.64
C VAL A 239 -14.14 -3.06 -7.96
N ILE A 240 -14.74 -3.75 -6.98
CA ILE A 240 -14.14 -4.92 -6.34
C ILE A 240 -13.93 -6.02 -7.38
N ARG A 241 -14.92 -6.30 -8.23
CA ARG A 241 -14.79 -7.31 -9.29
C ARG A 241 -13.68 -6.95 -10.27
N ALA A 242 -13.62 -5.70 -10.71
CA ALA A 242 -12.54 -5.22 -11.58
C ALA A 242 -11.16 -5.33 -10.90
N LYS A 243 -11.07 -4.93 -9.62
CA LYS A 243 -9.86 -5.08 -8.81
C LYS A 243 -9.43 -6.54 -8.71
N ILE A 244 -10.36 -7.44 -8.39
CA ILE A 244 -10.08 -8.88 -8.30
C ILE A 244 -9.59 -9.41 -9.65
N ALA A 245 -10.22 -9.01 -10.76
CA ALA A 245 -9.78 -9.41 -12.09
C ALA A 245 -8.35 -8.94 -12.40
N VAL A 246 -7.99 -7.70 -12.03
CA VAL A 246 -6.61 -7.20 -12.16
C VAL A 246 -5.65 -7.97 -11.25
N GLN A 247 -6.04 -8.23 -10.00
CA GLN A 247 -5.23 -9.00 -9.06
C GLN A 247 -4.99 -10.42 -9.56
N GLU A 248 -6.01 -11.11 -10.07
CA GLU A 248 -5.90 -12.43 -10.68
C GLU A 248 -5.06 -12.41 -11.95
N PHE A 249 -5.15 -11.34 -12.75
CA PHE A 249 -4.26 -11.14 -13.89
C PHE A 249 -2.79 -11.00 -13.48
N VAL A 250 -2.49 -10.41 -12.31
CA VAL A 250 -1.12 -10.21 -11.79
C VAL A 250 -0.62 -11.39 -10.96
N SER A 251 -1.49 -12.09 -10.23
CA SER A 251 -1.12 -13.16 -9.29
C SER A 251 -1.45 -14.58 -9.77
N GLY A 252 -2.24 -14.73 -10.84
CA GLY A 252 -2.75 -16.00 -11.34
C GLY A 252 -4.15 -16.32 -10.77
N ARG A 253 -4.93 -17.19 -11.43
CA ARG A 253 -6.24 -17.63 -10.90
C ARG A 253 -6.02 -18.52 -9.67
N HIS A 254 -6.72 -18.20 -8.58
CA HIS A 254 -6.62 -18.93 -7.30
C HIS A 254 -7.74 -19.96 -7.09
N ASP A 255 -8.64 -20.11 -8.06
CA ASP A 255 -9.87 -20.90 -7.92
C ASP A 255 -9.72 -22.39 -8.29
N LEU A 256 -8.49 -22.89 -8.47
CA LEU A 256 -8.28 -24.31 -8.76
C LEU A 256 -8.11 -25.07 -7.43
N PRO A 257 -8.97 -26.06 -7.12
CA PRO A 257 -8.76 -26.93 -5.98
C PRO A 257 -7.38 -27.58 -6.04
N SER A 258 -6.65 -27.58 -4.93
CA SER A 258 -5.43 -28.37 -4.78
C SER A 258 -5.69 -29.83 -5.19
N PRO A 259 -4.90 -30.44 -6.08
CA PRO A 259 -5.04 -31.85 -6.44
C PRO A 259 -4.81 -32.83 -5.27
N ARG A 260 -4.42 -32.35 -4.08
CA ARG A 260 -4.00 -33.19 -2.94
C ARG A 260 -5.06 -33.34 -1.85
N ARG A 261 -6.32 -33.60 -2.23
CA ARG A 261 -7.28 -34.17 -1.27
C ARG A 261 -8.28 -35.13 -1.91
N ILE A 262 -7.77 -36.12 -2.62
CA ILE A 262 -8.48 -37.39 -2.80
C ILE A 262 -7.47 -38.53 -2.55
N LYS A 263 -7.22 -38.83 -1.28
CA LYS A 263 -6.96 -40.21 -0.86
C LYS A 263 -8.10 -40.58 0.08
N ARG A 264 -9.20 -41.02 -0.53
CA ARG A 264 -10.05 -42.05 0.07
C ARG A 264 -9.34 -43.38 -0.20
N HIS A 265 -8.97 -44.08 0.85
CA HIS A 265 -9.18 -45.51 1.08
C HIS A 265 -8.64 -45.84 2.46
#